data_AF-A0AAU7C8L7-F1
#
_entry.id   AF-A0AAU7C8L7-F1
#
_cell.length_a   1.000
_cell.length_b   1.000
_cell.length_c   1.000
_cell.angle_alpha   90.00
_cell.angle_beta   90.00
_cell.angle_gamma   90.00
#
_symmetry.space_group_name_H-M   'P 1'
#
loop_
_entity.id
_entity.type
_entity.pdbx_description
1 polymer ?
#
loop_
_entity_poly.entity_id
_entity_poly.type
_entity_poly.pdbx_seq_one_letter_code
_entity_poly.pdbx_strand_id
1 'polypeptide(L)'
;MADTGTRDTFGITKLYPDATDGRTWFSTWGNGVARSLTSGQRDPHDPTGLLKLRGSSPRLEIDGQGTGRLSGDSPRMYVYDEPQVEKWGNVEVTFYARRISERGEKSSQGFVAGARSEHQNATTEPSCNGLTYYGRMLYDGRVNFQKELVHHLGANDLGYTAPRPATGCNPWHTEDGRIPRYVWIGYKLVVRNSADGSAVLLSLYRDMTDGFAGGRWPVAQDDGSQAQPGTSVARSGQSSKNERVPAASMEFPGCPFCPL
;
A
#
# COMPACT_ATOMS: atom_id res chain seq x y z
N MET A 1 16.27 -7.18 -12.15
CA MET A 1 16.27 -7.36 -10.68
C MET A 1 16.49 -8.82 -10.39
N ALA A 2 17.27 -9.14 -9.35
CA ALA A 2 17.47 -10.52 -8.93
C ALA A 2 16.15 -11.02 -8.34
N ASP A 3 15.45 -11.90 -9.07
CA ASP A 3 14.53 -12.85 -8.47
C ASP A 3 15.33 -13.59 -7.39
N THR A 4 14.94 -13.42 -6.12
CA THR A 4 15.61 -14.14 -5.03
C THR A 4 15.31 -15.64 -5.09
N GLY A 5 14.39 -16.07 -5.97
CA GLY A 5 13.85 -17.42 -6.05
C GLY A 5 13.05 -17.81 -4.80
N THR A 6 12.92 -16.90 -3.83
CA THR A 6 12.33 -17.18 -2.53
C THR A 6 10.85 -16.83 -2.59
N ARG A 7 10.02 -17.84 -2.27
CA ARG A 7 8.56 -17.69 -2.20
C ARG A 7 8.11 -17.47 -0.76
N ASP A 8 7.03 -16.74 -0.59
CA ASP A 8 6.34 -16.65 0.70
C ASP A 8 5.51 -17.92 1.00
N THR A 9 4.83 -17.93 2.14
CA THR A 9 4.01 -19.08 2.57
C THR A 9 2.83 -19.38 1.64
N PHE A 10 2.46 -18.45 0.76
CA PHE A 10 1.40 -18.63 -0.24
C PHE A 10 1.97 -19.02 -1.61
N GLY A 11 3.29 -19.20 -1.71
CA GLY A 11 3.97 -19.55 -2.95
C GLY A 11 4.24 -18.34 -3.86
N ILE A 12 4.07 -17.11 -3.38
CA ILE A 12 4.29 -15.88 -4.15
C ILE A 12 5.75 -15.44 -4.08
N THR A 13 6.31 -15.03 -5.22
CA THR A 13 7.70 -14.55 -5.29
C THR A 13 7.87 -13.26 -4.48
N LYS A 14 8.88 -13.25 -3.61
CA LYS A 14 9.35 -12.06 -2.90
C LYS A 14 10.31 -11.28 -3.80
N LEU A 15 10.12 -9.96 -3.90
CA LEU A 15 11.06 -9.12 -4.66
C LEU A 15 12.34 -8.83 -3.88
N TYR A 16 12.22 -8.85 -2.55
CA TYR A 16 13.34 -8.70 -1.62
C TYR A 16 13.28 -9.79 -0.54
N PRO A 17 14.43 -10.30 -0.07
CA PRO A 17 14.43 -11.25 1.03
C PRO A 17 13.94 -10.57 2.32
N ASP A 18 13.45 -11.37 3.26
CA ASP A 18 13.17 -10.86 4.61
C ASP A 18 14.48 -10.37 5.24
N ALA A 19 14.40 -9.32 6.05
CA ALA A 19 15.55 -8.88 6.82
C ALA A 19 15.90 -9.94 7.87
N THR A 20 17.19 -10.08 8.20
CA THR A 20 17.60 -10.79 9.42
C THR A 20 16.90 -10.17 10.62
N ASP A 21 16.28 -10.99 11.45
CA ASP A 21 15.44 -10.58 12.59
C ASP A 21 14.26 -9.67 12.20
N GLY A 22 13.92 -9.64 10.90
CA GLY A 22 12.78 -8.91 10.37
C GLY A 22 11.47 -9.59 10.76
N ARG A 23 10.48 -8.78 11.14
CA ARG A 23 9.12 -9.24 11.36
C ARG A 23 8.45 -9.55 10.02
N THR A 24 7.61 -10.58 10.01
CA THR A 24 6.68 -10.87 8.92
C THR A 24 5.25 -10.96 9.45
N TRP A 25 4.26 -10.75 8.59
CA TRP A 25 2.87 -11.00 8.90
C TRP A 25 2.22 -11.68 7.70
N PHE A 26 1.48 -12.76 7.95
CA PHE A 26 0.73 -13.50 6.94
C PHE A 26 -0.70 -13.69 7.42
N SER A 27 -1.67 -13.57 6.52
CA SER A 27 -3.07 -13.82 6.87
C SER A 27 -3.28 -15.29 7.26
N THR A 28 -3.96 -15.52 8.38
CA THR A 28 -4.36 -16.86 8.86
C THR A 28 -5.79 -17.22 8.45
N TRP A 29 -6.21 -16.74 7.27
CA TRP A 29 -7.60 -16.83 6.81
C TRP A 29 -7.98 -18.23 6.31
N GLY A 30 -7.00 -19.07 5.97
CA GLY A 30 -7.19 -20.46 5.52
C GLY A 30 -7.12 -21.51 6.63
N ASN A 31 -7.52 -21.14 7.86
CA ASN A 31 -7.39 -22.00 9.04
C ASN A 31 -8.64 -22.88 9.32
N GLY A 32 -9.58 -22.97 8.38
CA GLY A 32 -10.83 -23.72 8.52
C GLY A 32 -11.90 -23.02 9.37
N VAL A 33 -11.64 -21.81 9.90
CA VAL A 33 -12.57 -21.11 10.80
C VAL A 33 -13.08 -19.82 10.16
N ALA A 34 -14.33 -19.85 9.72
CA ALA A 34 -15.03 -18.67 9.24
C ALA A 34 -15.33 -17.69 10.40
N ARG A 35 -15.17 -16.39 10.16
CA ARG A 35 -15.34 -15.34 11.18
C ARG A 35 -15.60 -13.98 10.56
N SER A 36 -16.15 -13.05 11.36
CA SER A 36 -16.38 -11.68 10.94
C SER A 36 -15.75 -10.71 11.93
N LEU A 37 -15.07 -9.68 11.42
CA LEU A 37 -14.54 -8.57 12.21
C LEU A 37 -15.28 -7.28 11.86
N THR A 38 -15.41 -6.41 12.86
CA THR A 38 -15.97 -5.06 12.79
C THR A 38 -14.97 -4.05 13.39
N SER A 39 -15.29 -2.75 13.33
CA SER A 39 -14.34 -1.69 13.72
C SER A 39 -13.81 -1.88 15.14
N GLY A 40 -12.49 -1.71 15.30
CA GLY A 40 -11.80 -1.84 16.57
C GLY A 40 -11.43 -3.28 16.96
N GLN A 41 -11.99 -4.30 16.30
CA GLN A 41 -11.69 -5.69 16.60
C GLN A 41 -10.33 -6.11 16.02
N ARG A 42 -9.60 -6.92 16.80
CA ARG A 42 -8.46 -7.70 16.32
C ARG A 42 -8.93 -9.07 15.83
N ASP A 43 -8.21 -9.67 14.89
CA ASP A 43 -8.50 -11.06 14.51
C ASP A 43 -8.09 -12.00 15.65
N PRO A 44 -9.04 -12.73 16.28
CA PRO A 44 -8.70 -13.64 17.37
C PRO A 44 -7.87 -14.85 16.92
N HIS A 45 -7.76 -15.09 15.60
CA HIS A 45 -6.93 -16.15 15.04
C HIS A 45 -5.66 -15.61 14.36
N ASP A 46 -5.33 -14.33 14.54
CA ASP A 46 -4.00 -13.81 14.20
C ASP A 46 -3.07 -14.03 15.42
N PRO A 47 -2.13 -14.99 15.36
CA PRO A 47 -1.25 -15.29 16.48
C PRO A 47 -0.28 -14.14 16.82
N THR A 48 -0.04 -13.24 15.87
CA THR A 48 0.76 -12.03 16.11
C THR A 48 -0.05 -10.95 16.82
N GLY A 49 -1.38 -11.06 16.75
CA GLY A 49 -2.31 -10.07 17.26
C GLY A 49 -2.22 -8.71 16.56
N LEU A 50 -1.61 -8.59 15.37
CA LEU A 50 -1.34 -7.30 14.72
C LEU A 50 -2.50 -6.80 13.87
N LEU A 51 -3.30 -7.69 13.27
CA LEU A 51 -4.43 -7.34 12.43
C LEU A 51 -5.57 -6.72 13.26
N LYS A 52 -5.90 -5.45 12.97
CA LYS A 52 -7.05 -4.73 13.54
C LYS A 52 -7.87 -4.08 12.44
N LEU A 53 -9.19 -4.22 12.51
CA LEU A 53 -10.10 -3.60 11.56
C LEU A 53 -10.45 -2.16 12.00
N ARG A 54 -10.48 -1.22 11.05
CA ARG A 54 -10.85 0.19 11.29
C ARG A 54 -11.69 0.75 10.15
N GLY A 55 -12.34 1.88 10.41
CA GLY A 55 -13.26 2.56 9.50
C GLY A 55 -14.56 2.96 10.21
N SER A 56 -15.46 3.63 9.50
CA SER A 56 -16.73 4.11 10.06
C SER A 56 -17.72 2.96 10.28
N SER A 57 -17.81 2.04 9.32
CA SER A 57 -18.67 0.83 9.41
C SER A 57 -18.06 -0.36 8.66
N PRO A 58 -16.78 -0.72 8.92
CA PRO A 58 -16.08 -1.76 8.20
C PRO A 58 -16.62 -3.13 8.60
N ARG A 59 -16.59 -4.06 7.64
CA ARG A 59 -16.82 -5.47 7.88
C ARG A 59 -15.85 -6.30 7.06
N LEU A 60 -15.11 -7.17 7.73
CA LEU A 60 -14.25 -8.18 7.12
C LEU A 60 -14.84 -9.56 7.42
N GLU A 61 -15.33 -10.25 6.39
CA GLU A 61 -15.82 -11.62 6.49
C GLU A 61 -14.74 -12.58 5.97
N ILE A 62 -14.18 -13.40 6.84
CA ILE A 62 -13.18 -14.43 6.53
C ILE A 62 -13.91 -15.76 6.39
N ASP A 63 -13.67 -16.48 5.30
CA ASP A 63 -14.37 -17.73 4.98
C ASP A 63 -13.76 -19.00 5.62
N GLY A 64 -12.56 -18.89 6.22
CA GLY A 64 -11.81 -20.03 6.73
C GLY A 64 -11.08 -20.84 5.65
N GLN A 65 -11.27 -20.51 4.37
CA GLN A 65 -10.68 -21.15 3.19
C GLN A 65 -9.59 -20.29 2.55
N GLY A 66 -9.23 -19.16 3.16
CA GLY A 66 -8.13 -18.29 2.73
C GLY A 66 -8.57 -16.94 2.18
N THR A 67 -9.88 -16.66 2.09
CA THR A 67 -10.39 -15.40 1.52
C THR A 67 -11.10 -14.55 2.56
N GLY A 68 -10.82 -13.24 2.51
CA GLY A 68 -11.54 -12.21 3.24
C GLY A 68 -12.34 -11.30 2.29
N ARG A 69 -13.61 -11.02 2.63
CA ARG A 69 -14.44 -10.01 1.98
C ARG A 69 -14.49 -8.75 2.83
N LEU A 70 -13.83 -7.70 2.37
CA LEU A 70 -13.83 -6.39 3.01
C LEU A 70 -14.94 -5.49 2.42
N SER A 71 -15.76 -4.90 3.29
CA SER A 71 -16.88 -4.04 2.91
C SER A 71 -17.14 -2.97 3.97
N GLY A 72 -18.07 -2.04 3.69
CA GLY A 72 -18.45 -0.96 4.61
C GLY A 72 -18.01 0.42 4.14
N ASP A 73 -18.17 1.43 5.00
CA ASP A 73 -17.69 2.79 4.72
C ASP A 73 -16.23 2.96 5.15
N SER A 74 -15.40 3.22 4.13
CA SER A 74 -13.96 3.46 4.23
C SER A 74 -13.25 2.37 5.07
N PRO A 75 -13.39 1.09 4.71
CA PRO A 75 -12.84 0.00 5.50
C PRO A 75 -11.32 -0.07 5.37
N ARG A 76 -10.63 -0.24 6.51
CA ARG A 76 -9.17 -0.37 6.58
C ARG A 76 -8.79 -1.58 7.42
N MET A 77 -7.75 -2.29 6.99
CA MET A 77 -7.06 -3.29 7.79
C MET A 77 -5.71 -2.72 8.21
N TYR A 78 -5.46 -2.63 9.51
CA TYR A 78 -4.16 -2.25 10.03
C TYR A 78 -3.43 -3.49 10.51
N VAL A 79 -2.14 -3.58 10.19
CA VAL A 79 -1.22 -4.59 10.71
C VAL A 79 -0.13 -3.84 11.46
N TYR A 80 -0.33 -3.67 12.77
CA TYR A 80 0.53 -2.81 13.58
C TYR A 80 0.68 -3.32 15.01
N ASP A 81 1.83 -2.98 15.58
CA ASP A 81 2.13 -3.19 16.99
C ASP A 81 1.47 -2.10 17.84
N GLU A 82 0.47 -2.46 18.65
CA GLU A 82 -0.25 -1.47 19.48
C GLU A 82 0.61 -0.77 20.52
N PRO A 83 1.52 -1.49 21.22
CA PRO A 83 2.49 -0.87 22.11
C PRO A 83 3.55 -0.01 21.40
N GLN A 84 3.65 -0.12 20.06
CA GLN A 84 4.59 0.63 19.21
C GLN A 84 6.07 0.39 19.53
N VAL A 85 6.38 -0.79 20.05
CA VAL A 85 7.74 -1.25 20.32
C VAL A 85 8.42 -1.60 19.00
N GLU A 86 7.70 -2.23 18.08
CA GLU A 86 8.20 -2.61 16.76
C GLU A 86 7.47 -1.86 15.65
N LYS A 87 8.23 -1.25 14.74
CA LYS A 87 7.72 -0.48 13.60
C LYS A 87 8.19 -1.06 12.27
N TRP A 88 7.32 -0.98 11.27
CA TRP A 88 7.66 -1.36 9.90
C TRP A 88 8.57 -0.31 9.27
N GLY A 89 9.78 -0.71 8.90
CA GLY A 89 10.77 0.11 8.19
C GLY A 89 10.72 -0.13 6.68
N ASN A 90 11.70 -0.85 6.16
CA ASN A 90 11.66 -1.40 4.81
C ASN A 90 10.62 -2.52 4.77
N VAL A 91 9.65 -2.46 3.87
CA VAL A 91 8.53 -3.41 3.84
C VAL A 91 8.08 -3.70 2.41
N GLU A 92 7.69 -4.95 2.19
CA GLU A 92 6.97 -5.41 1.01
C GLU A 92 5.56 -5.83 1.46
N VAL A 93 4.54 -5.13 0.99
CA VAL A 93 3.13 -5.46 1.25
C VAL A 93 2.59 -6.17 0.03
N THR A 94 2.09 -7.40 0.20
CA THR A 94 1.51 -8.20 -0.89
C THR A 94 0.11 -8.65 -0.53
N PHE A 95 -0.83 -8.50 -1.47
CA PHE A 95 -2.13 -9.14 -1.38
C PHE A 95 -2.72 -9.39 -2.77
N TYR A 96 -3.62 -10.34 -2.87
CA TYR A 96 -4.50 -10.48 -4.03
C TYR A 96 -5.87 -9.95 -3.65
N ALA A 97 -6.44 -9.11 -4.50
CA ALA A 97 -7.75 -8.53 -4.27
C ALA A 97 -8.60 -8.56 -5.55
N ARG A 98 -9.92 -8.57 -5.33
CA ARG A 98 -10.92 -8.57 -6.39
C ARG A 98 -11.96 -7.50 -6.11
N ARG A 99 -12.15 -6.60 -7.08
CA ARG A 99 -13.16 -5.54 -7.00
C ARG A 99 -14.52 -6.15 -7.28
N ILE A 100 -15.46 -6.02 -6.33
CA ILE A 100 -16.81 -6.61 -6.45
C ILE A 100 -17.84 -5.55 -6.79
N SER A 101 -18.13 -4.65 -5.84
CA SER A 101 -19.20 -3.66 -5.97
C SER A 101 -19.04 -2.54 -4.95
N GLU A 102 -19.62 -1.39 -5.26
CA GLU A 102 -19.62 -0.16 -4.47
C GLU A 102 -21.00 0.49 -4.58
N ARG A 103 -21.41 1.29 -3.58
CA ARG A 103 -22.64 2.11 -3.69
C ARG A 103 -22.47 3.36 -4.55
N GLY A 104 -21.23 3.71 -4.86
CA GLY A 104 -20.83 4.86 -5.64
C GLY A 104 -19.31 4.97 -5.67
N GLU A 105 -18.78 5.47 -6.78
CA GLU A 105 -17.35 5.67 -6.96
C GLU A 105 -16.90 6.97 -6.27
N LYS A 106 -15.88 6.86 -5.42
CA LYS A 106 -15.13 8.01 -4.89
C LYS A 106 -13.73 7.96 -5.47
N SER A 107 -13.16 9.12 -5.78
CA SER A 107 -11.85 9.24 -6.43
C SER A 107 -10.67 8.68 -5.61
N SER A 108 -10.88 8.35 -4.33
CA SER A 108 -9.90 7.73 -3.43
C SER A 108 -10.08 6.22 -3.27
N GLN A 109 -11.12 5.62 -3.86
CA GLN A 109 -11.37 4.18 -3.75
C GLN A 109 -10.46 3.38 -4.68
N GLY A 110 -9.97 2.25 -4.18
CA GLY A 110 -9.03 1.42 -4.89
C GLY A 110 -8.47 0.31 -4.04
N PHE A 111 -7.50 -0.40 -4.60
CA PHE A 111 -6.55 -1.18 -3.82
C PHE A 111 -5.43 -0.25 -3.37
N VAL A 112 -5.39 0.02 -2.06
CA VAL A 112 -4.50 0.99 -1.45
C VAL A 112 -3.81 0.37 -0.26
N ALA A 113 -2.48 0.38 -0.27
CA ALA A 113 -1.68 0.05 0.89
C ALA A 113 -0.92 1.30 1.36
N GLY A 114 -0.89 1.49 2.67
CA GLY A 114 -0.06 2.49 3.34
C GLY A 114 1.02 1.79 4.16
N ALA A 115 2.24 2.28 4.12
CA ALA A 115 3.36 1.76 4.88
C ALA A 115 4.10 2.87 5.63
N ARG A 116 4.86 2.48 6.66
CA ARG A 116 5.52 3.38 7.63
C ARG A 116 4.53 4.39 8.22
N SER A 117 3.35 3.88 8.56
CA SER A 117 2.21 4.67 9.00
C SER A 117 2.26 4.95 10.49
N GLU A 118 1.88 6.16 10.88
CA GLU A 118 1.53 6.51 12.26
C GLU A 118 0.03 6.82 12.40
N HIS A 119 -0.79 6.41 11.43
CA HIS A 119 -2.22 6.71 11.39
C HIS A 119 -2.98 6.10 12.58
N GLN A 120 -2.48 5.02 13.19
CA GLN A 120 -3.03 4.47 14.43
C GLN A 120 -2.99 5.46 15.61
N ASN A 121 -2.07 6.42 15.59
CA ASN A 121 -1.88 7.45 16.61
C ASN A 121 -2.67 8.74 16.34
N ALA A 122 -3.37 8.79 15.21
CA ALA A 122 -4.23 9.91 14.86
C ALA A 122 -5.57 9.79 15.58
N THR A 123 -5.56 10.04 16.90
CA THR A 123 -6.74 9.85 17.77
C THR A 123 -7.54 11.13 17.98
N THR A 124 -7.04 12.28 17.52
CA THR A 124 -7.68 13.61 17.63
C THR A 124 -7.38 14.43 16.39
N GLU A 125 -8.38 15.12 15.82
CA GLU A 125 -8.15 15.97 14.64
C GLU A 125 -8.01 17.46 15.04
N PRO A 126 -7.05 18.20 14.47
CA PRO A 126 -6.01 17.77 13.53
C PRO A 126 -4.85 17.03 14.23
N SER A 127 -4.31 15.99 13.61
CA SER A 127 -3.18 15.22 14.14
C SER A 127 -1.98 15.22 13.20
N CYS A 128 -0.84 15.75 13.66
CA CYS A 128 0.46 15.58 12.98
C CYS A 128 0.95 14.12 12.96
N ASN A 129 0.24 13.22 13.65
CA ASN A 129 0.41 11.77 13.53
C ASN A 129 -0.50 11.30 12.40
N GLY A 130 0.08 10.68 11.37
CA GLY A 130 -0.61 10.38 10.11
C GLY A 130 0.36 10.09 8.97
N LEU A 131 1.64 10.45 9.15
CA LEU A 131 2.75 10.14 8.25
C LEU A 131 2.61 8.73 7.67
N THR A 132 2.35 8.64 6.37
CA THR A 132 2.14 7.36 5.67
C THR A 132 2.55 7.49 4.22
N TYR A 133 3.22 6.48 3.69
CA TYR A 133 3.51 6.34 2.26
C TYR A 133 2.47 5.42 1.62
N TYR A 134 1.66 5.94 0.69
CA TYR A 134 0.64 5.18 0.00
C TYR A 134 1.04 4.82 -1.42
N GLY A 135 0.88 3.55 -1.78
CA GLY A 135 0.74 3.11 -3.16
C GLY A 135 -0.72 2.88 -3.49
N ARG A 136 -1.20 3.39 -4.62
CA ARG A 136 -2.64 3.38 -4.94
C ARG A 136 -2.87 2.84 -6.33
N MET A 137 -3.70 1.82 -6.43
CA MET A 137 -4.37 1.41 -7.67
C MET A 137 -5.86 1.76 -7.52
N LEU A 138 -6.26 2.89 -8.08
CA LEU A 138 -7.60 3.46 -7.92
C LEU A 138 -8.59 2.84 -8.92
N TYR A 139 -9.85 2.76 -8.52
CA TYR A 139 -10.90 2.11 -9.31
C TYR A 139 -11.17 2.77 -10.67
N ASP A 140 -10.82 4.05 -10.82
CA ASP A 140 -10.87 4.78 -12.08
C ASP A 140 -9.65 4.53 -12.99
N GLY A 141 -8.77 3.62 -12.58
CA GLY A 141 -7.61 3.19 -13.34
C GLY A 141 -6.30 3.88 -12.96
N ARG A 142 -6.35 4.98 -12.22
CA ARG A 142 -5.12 5.70 -11.84
C ARG A 142 -4.27 4.88 -10.89
N VAL A 143 -2.99 4.79 -11.23
CA VAL A 143 -1.93 4.23 -10.39
C VAL A 143 -0.95 5.33 -10.04
N ASN A 144 -0.73 5.57 -8.75
CA ASN A 144 0.15 6.62 -8.25
C ASN A 144 0.55 6.40 -6.79
N PHE A 145 1.44 7.26 -6.32
CA PHE A 145 1.82 7.40 -4.92
C PHE A 145 1.25 8.68 -4.31
N GLN A 146 1.08 8.67 -2.99
CA GLN A 146 0.80 9.87 -2.21
C GLN A 146 1.35 9.70 -0.80
N LYS A 147 1.82 10.79 -0.20
CA LYS A 147 2.22 10.80 1.21
C LYS A 147 1.20 11.57 2.03
N GLU A 148 0.77 10.98 3.14
CA GLU A 148 0.05 11.68 4.21
C GLU A 148 1.07 12.35 5.10
N LEU A 149 0.85 13.62 5.40
CA LEU A 149 1.70 14.46 6.24
C LEU A 149 1.03 14.69 7.60
N VAL A 150 -0.29 14.87 7.59
CA VAL A 150 -1.12 15.15 8.76
C VAL A 150 -2.45 14.43 8.55
N HIS A 151 -2.95 13.75 9.58
CA HIS A 151 -4.31 13.25 9.56
C HIS A 151 -5.25 14.44 9.84
N HIS A 152 -6.06 14.78 8.83
CA HIS A 152 -7.00 15.91 8.76
C HIS A 152 -6.48 17.26 9.28
N LEU A 153 -6.27 18.24 8.41
CA LEU A 153 -5.99 19.64 8.80
C LEU A 153 -7.28 20.48 8.99
N GLY A 154 -8.46 19.84 8.91
CA GLY A 154 -9.78 20.46 8.96
C GLY A 154 -10.68 19.97 7.82
N ALA A 155 -11.88 20.55 7.66
CA ALA A 155 -12.88 20.08 6.68
C ALA A 155 -12.42 20.13 5.21
N ASN A 156 -11.40 20.94 4.89
CA ASN A 156 -10.98 21.23 3.52
C ASN A 156 -9.50 20.93 3.22
N ASP A 157 -8.72 20.50 4.21
CA ASP A 157 -7.30 20.18 4.01
C ASP A 157 -7.02 18.78 4.53
N LEU A 158 -6.69 17.91 3.58
CA LEU A 158 -6.50 16.50 3.82
C LEU A 158 -5.06 16.19 4.23
N GLY A 159 -4.14 17.17 4.27
CA GLY A 159 -2.79 16.96 4.78
C GLY A 159 -1.97 15.96 3.97
N TYR A 160 -2.20 15.86 2.65
CA TYR A 160 -1.45 14.97 1.75
C TYR A 160 -0.59 15.75 0.76
N THR A 161 0.49 15.12 0.27
CA THR A 161 1.21 15.61 -0.90
C THR A 161 0.35 15.50 -2.16
N ALA A 162 0.72 16.21 -3.23
CA ALA A 162 0.16 15.93 -4.55
C ALA A 162 0.40 14.46 -4.95
N PRO A 163 -0.54 13.82 -5.68
CA PRO A 163 -0.33 12.49 -6.25
C PRO A 163 0.88 12.48 -7.18
N ARG A 164 1.61 11.36 -7.24
CA ARG A 164 2.75 11.20 -8.14
C ARG A 164 2.69 9.87 -8.91
N PRO A 165 2.67 9.91 -10.26
CA PRO A 165 2.58 11.10 -11.11
C PRO A 165 1.25 11.84 -10.91
N ALA A 166 1.22 13.15 -11.19
CA ALA A 166 0.06 14.00 -10.91
C ALA A 166 -1.21 13.55 -11.65
N THR A 167 -1.05 13.10 -12.89
CA THR A 167 -2.13 12.54 -13.73
C THR A 167 -2.44 11.09 -13.39
N GLY A 168 -1.60 10.41 -12.61
CA GLY A 168 -1.56 8.96 -12.50
C GLY A 168 -1.04 8.31 -13.80
N CYS A 169 -0.68 7.04 -13.68
CA CYS A 169 -0.52 6.13 -14.82
C CYS A 169 -1.74 5.23 -14.92
N ASN A 170 -2.06 4.75 -16.12
CA ASN A 170 -3.15 3.81 -16.33
C ASN A 170 -2.62 2.55 -17.03
N PRO A 171 -2.29 1.49 -16.29
CA PRO A 171 -1.80 0.24 -16.85
C PRO A 171 -2.94 -0.72 -17.27
N TRP A 172 -4.21 -0.30 -17.21
CA TRP A 172 -5.36 -1.18 -17.42
C TRP A 172 -5.77 -1.20 -18.88
N HIS A 173 -5.78 -2.38 -19.48
CA HIS A 173 -6.26 -2.62 -20.84
C HIS A 173 -7.73 -3.10 -20.81
N THR A 174 -8.58 -2.40 -20.07
CA THR A 174 -10.04 -2.59 -20.14
C THR A 174 -10.65 -1.54 -21.07
N GLU A 175 -11.85 -1.79 -21.56
CA GLU A 175 -12.57 -0.88 -22.47
C GLU A 175 -12.71 0.54 -21.90
N ASP A 176 -12.89 0.66 -20.59
CA ASP A 176 -13.07 1.91 -19.88
C ASP A 176 -11.81 2.40 -19.13
N GLY A 177 -10.67 1.72 -19.31
CA GLY A 177 -9.42 2.01 -18.62
C GLY A 177 -9.47 1.86 -17.10
N ARG A 178 -10.50 1.21 -16.54
CA ARG A 178 -10.66 1.02 -15.09
C ARG A 178 -10.04 -0.29 -14.60
N ILE A 179 -9.94 -0.42 -13.27
CA ILE A 179 -9.64 -1.72 -12.66
C ILE A 179 -10.77 -2.70 -12.98
N PRO A 180 -10.48 -3.88 -13.57
CA PRO A 180 -11.50 -4.86 -13.92
C PRO A 180 -12.22 -5.37 -12.67
N ARG A 181 -13.54 -5.52 -12.77
CA ARG A 181 -14.37 -6.15 -11.73
C ARG A 181 -14.26 -7.67 -11.83
N TYR A 182 -14.42 -8.34 -10.70
CA TYR A 182 -14.45 -9.80 -10.59
C TYR A 182 -13.19 -10.55 -11.05
N VAL A 183 -12.09 -9.84 -11.26
CA VAL A 183 -10.77 -10.40 -11.58
C VAL A 183 -9.87 -10.30 -10.34
N TRP A 184 -9.16 -11.39 -10.01
CA TRP A 184 -8.11 -11.36 -9.00
C TRP A 184 -6.90 -10.62 -9.54
N ILE A 185 -6.45 -9.63 -8.77
CA ILE A 185 -5.29 -8.80 -9.10
C ILE A 185 -4.32 -8.90 -7.93
N GLY A 186 -3.10 -9.31 -8.23
CA GLY A 186 -2.00 -9.22 -7.28
C GLY A 186 -1.54 -7.77 -7.19
N TYR A 187 -1.44 -7.28 -5.96
CA TYR A 187 -0.93 -5.97 -5.61
C TYR A 187 0.33 -6.18 -4.77
N LYS A 188 1.40 -5.43 -5.10
CA LYS A 188 2.60 -5.42 -4.27
C LYS A 188 3.19 -4.03 -4.16
N LEU A 189 3.28 -3.50 -2.95
CA LEU A 189 3.93 -2.23 -2.64
C LEU A 189 5.24 -2.49 -1.91
N VAL A 190 6.34 -1.96 -2.44
CA VAL A 190 7.64 -1.95 -1.79
C VAL A 190 7.94 -0.54 -1.33
N VAL A 191 8.26 -0.39 -0.04
CA VAL A 191 8.74 0.86 0.55
C VAL A 191 10.09 0.61 1.20
N ARG A 192 11.14 1.29 0.74
CA ARG A 192 12.51 1.07 1.23
C ARG A 192 13.27 2.36 1.38
N ASN A 193 14.26 2.42 2.26
CA ASN A 193 15.24 3.50 2.24
C ASN A 193 16.17 3.35 1.02
N SER A 194 16.65 4.46 0.48
CA SER A 194 17.80 4.47 -0.44
C SER A 194 19.05 3.89 0.25
N ALA A 195 20.03 3.46 -0.55
CA ALA A 195 21.26 2.86 -0.02
C ALA A 195 22.03 3.80 0.91
N ASP A 196 21.98 5.11 0.66
CA ASP A 196 22.59 6.16 1.50
C ASP A 196 21.65 6.67 2.61
N GLY A 197 20.44 6.12 2.72
CA GLY A 197 19.42 6.52 3.70
C GLY A 197 18.83 7.92 3.49
N SER A 198 19.15 8.61 2.39
CA SER A 198 18.72 9.99 2.13
C SER A 198 17.29 10.13 1.60
N ALA A 199 16.70 9.03 1.11
CA ALA A 199 15.37 9.01 0.52
C ALA A 199 14.59 7.73 0.87
N VAL A 200 13.27 7.78 0.64
CA VAL A 200 12.40 6.60 0.67
C VAL A 200 11.94 6.31 -0.76
N LEU A 201 12.22 5.10 -1.22
CA LEU A 201 11.90 4.57 -2.54
C LEU A 201 10.56 3.84 -2.47
N LEU A 202 9.67 4.13 -3.41
CA LEU A 202 8.38 3.46 -3.57
C LEU A 202 8.27 2.81 -4.94
N SER A 203 7.99 1.52 -4.94
CA SER A 203 7.68 0.77 -6.16
C SER A 203 6.39 -0.02 -5.99
N LEU A 204 5.52 0.04 -6.99
CA LEU A 204 4.21 -0.59 -7.01
C LEU A 204 4.12 -1.54 -8.21
N TYR A 205 3.74 -2.78 -7.95
CA TYR A 205 3.69 -3.85 -8.93
C TYR A 205 2.29 -4.47 -8.98
N ARG A 206 1.97 -5.02 -10.16
CA ARG A 206 0.68 -5.67 -10.42
C ARG A 206 0.89 -7.04 -11.04
N ASP A 207 0.27 -8.07 -10.47
CA ASP A 207 0.17 -9.39 -11.09
C ASP A 207 -1.25 -9.65 -11.64
N MET A 208 -1.33 -10.24 -12.83
CA MET A 208 -2.56 -10.66 -13.50
C MET A 208 -2.64 -12.17 -13.73
N THR A 209 -1.70 -12.93 -13.18
CA THR A 209 -1.59 -14.39 -13.35
C THR A 209 -2.18 -15.19 -12.19
N ASP A 210 -2.85 -14.51 -11.26
CA ASP A 210 -3.41 -15.13 -10.05
C ASP A 210 -2.35 -15.89 -9.22
N GLY A 211 -1.13 -15.36 -9.17
CA GLY A 211 -0.03 -15.96 -8.41
C GLY A 211 0.60 -17.18 -9.08
N PHE A 212 0.22 -17.53 -10.31
CA PHE A 212 0.80 -18.66 -11.03
C PHE A 212 2.33 -18.58 -11.05
N ALA A 213 2.98 -19.68 -10.64
CA ALA A 213 4.44 -19.80 -10.54
C ALA A 213 5.14 -18.71 -9.69
N GLY A 214 4.44 -18.10 -8.73
CA GLY A 214 4.95 -17.00 -7.89
C GLY A 214 4.45 -15.62 -8.29
N GLY A 215 3.60 -15.55 -9.32
CA GLY A 215 3.08 -14.31 -9.88
C GLY A 215 4.09 -13.66 -10.83
N ARG A 216 3.58 -12.88 -11.77
CA ARG A 216 4.39 -12.03 -12.64
C ARG A 216 4.25 -10.60 -12.18
N TRP A 217 5.35 -9.98 -11.76
CA TRP A 217 5.35 -8.66 -11.13
C TRP A 217 6.01 -7.58 -12.01
N PRO A 218 5.42 -7.19 -13.16
CA PRO A 218 5.83 -5.96 -13.84
C PRO A 218 5.53 -4.75 -12.96
N VAL A 219 6.38 -3.73 -13.09
CA VAL A 219 6.17 -2.43 -12.45
C VAL A 219 4.87 -1.84 -12.98
N ALA A 220 3.94 -1.52 -12.07
CA ALA A 220 2.75 -0.74 -12.37
C ALA A 220 3.03 0.76 -12.21
N GLN A 221 3.88 1.13 -11.25
CA GLN A 221 4.45 2.46 -11.09
C GLN A 221 5.75 2.36 -10.26
N ASP A 222 6.77 3.14 -10.63
CA ASP A 222 7.94 3.40 -9.80
C ASP A 222 8.03 4.90 -9.56
N ASP A 223 8.51 5.34 -8.40
CA ASP A 223 8.68 6.77 -8.12
C ASP A 223 9.90 7.37 -8.85
N GLY A 224 10.59 6.57 -9.66
CA GLY A 224 11.76 6.96 -10.46
C GLY A 224 13.06 6.90 -9.67
N SER A 225 13.06 6.32 -8.47
CA SER A 225 14.21 6.29 -7.56
C SER A 225 15.02 4.98 -7.62
N GLN A 226 14.62 3.99 -8.44
CA GLN A 226 15.49 2.86 -8.74
C GLN A 226 16.69 3.34 -9.56
N ALA A 227 17.84 3.36 -8.91
CA ALA A 227 19.15 3.40 -9.55
C ALA A 227 19.27 2.24 -10.55
N GLN A 228 19.00 2.51 -11.82
CA GLN A 228 19.82 1.93 -12.88
C GLN A 228 21.24 2.47 -12.65
N PRO A 229 22.29 1.64 -12.72
CA PRO A 229 23.66 2.16 -12.67
C PRO A 229 23.87 3.10 -13.87
N GLY A 230 23.88 4.41 -13.62
CA GLY A 230 24.34 5.39 -14.62
C GLY A 230 23.53 6.67 -14.84
N THR A 231 22.37 6.92 -14.22
CA THR A 231 21.64 8.19 -14.46
C THR A 231 21.02 8.80 -13.19
N SER A 232 21.04 10.13 -13.15
CA SER A 232 20.87 11.02 -11.99
C SER A 232 19.56 10.90 -11.19
N VAL A 233 19.74 11.06 -9.87
CA VAL A 233 18.78 10.89 -8.76
C VAL A 233 17.96 12.16 -8.51
N ALA A 234 16.66 12.02 -8.22
CA ALA A 234 15.93 13.05 -7.46
C ALA A 234 15.62 12.56 -6.03
N ARG A 235 15.84 13.47 -5.07
CA ARG A 235 15.92 13.21 -3.63
C ARG A 235 14.60 13.57 -2.95
N SER A 236 14.07 12.70 -2.09
CA SER A 236 13.08 13.11 -1.08
C SER A 236 13.80 13.41 0.24
N GLY A 237 14.36 14.61 0.39
CA GLY A 237 14.90 15.03 1.67
C GLY A 237 13.79 15.36 2.67
N GLN A 238 13.74 14.67 3.81
CA GLN A 238 13.91 15.32 5.12
C GLN A 238 13.81 14.31 6.27
N SER A 239 14.93 14.23 6.99
CA SER A 239 15.05 13.80 8.38
C SER A 239 14.27 14.74 9.29
N SER A 240 13.61 14.15 10.29
CA SER A 240 12.93 14.82 11.40
C SER A 240 13.83 15.85 12.10
N LYS A 241 13.41 17.12 12.10
CA LYS A 241 13.56 18.08 13.21
C LYS A 241 12.71 19.31 12.88
N ASN A 242 11.99 19.79 13.90
CA ASN A 242 11.12 20.96 13.88
C ASN A 242 11.62 22.11 12.99
N GLU A 243 10.88 22.47 11.93
CA GLU A 243 10.81 23.83 11.40
C GLU A 243 9.66 23.98 10.38
N ARG A 244 9.08 25.17 10.34
CA ARG A 244 7.91 25.55 9.52
C ARG A 244 8.30 25.82 8.05
N VAL A 245 7.46 25.35 7.10
CA VAL A 245 7.21 25.87 5.72
C VAL A 245 8.37 25.67 4.70
N PRO A 246 8.23 25.65 3.34
CA PRO A 246 7.09 25.53 2.40
C PRO A 246 7.16 24.26 1.50
N ALA A 247 6.24 24.14 0.54
CA ALA A 247 6.12 23.07 -0.46
C ALA A 247 7.45 22.65 -1.11
N ALA A 248 7.86 21.39 -0.90
CA ALA A 248 8.98 20.80 -1.62
C ALA A 248 8.55 20.31 -3.01
N SER A 249 9.21 20.82 -4.04
CA SER A 249 9.13 20.34 -5.42
C SER A 249 9.85 19.00 -5.56
N MET A 250 9.12 18.00 -6.07
CA MET A 250 9.70 16.78 -6.66
C MET A 250 9.65 16.96 -8.18
N GLU A 251 10.80 17.03 -8.84
CA GLU A 251 10.93 17.05 -10.31
C GLU A 251 11.43 15.69 -10.80
N PHE A 252 10.75 15.12 -11.81
CA PHE A 252 11.16 13.88 -12.48
C PHE A 252 10.72 13.89 -13.96
N PRO A 253 11.49 13.26 -14.86
CA PRO A 253 11.15 13.13 -16.28
C PRO A 253 9.98 12.14 -16.49
N GLY A 254 9.22 12.37 -17.57
CA GLY A 254 7.96 11.69 -17.88
C GLY A 254 8.02 10.17 -18.04
N CYS A 255 6.84 9.55 -17.90
CA CYS A 255 6.60 8.12 -17.92
C CYS A 255 7.12 7.42 -19.21
N PRO A 256 7.90 6.33 -19.14
CA PRO A 256 8.49 5.67 -20.31
C PRO A 256 7.54 4.75 -21.11
N PHE A 257 6.25 4.64 -20.75
CA PHE A 257 5.30 3.70 -21.38
C PHE A 257 3.97 4.31 -21.84
N CYS A 258 3.96 5.56 -22.30
CA CYS A 258 2.85 6.08 -23.11
C CYS A 258 3.25 6.11 -24.59
N PRO A 259 2.68 5.29 -25.49
CA PRO A 259 2.67 5.64 -26.90
C PRO A 259 1.78 6.89 -27.09
N LEU A 260 2.24 7.80 -27.95
CA LEU A 260 1.54 9.02 -28.36
C LEU A 260 0.14 8.75 -28.92
#